data_AF-A0A371H8M1-F1
#
_entry.id   AF-A0A371H8M1-F1
#
_cell.length_a   1.000
_cell.length_b   1.000
_cell.length_c   1.000
_cell.angle_alpha   90.00
_cell.angle_beta   90.00
_cell.angle_gamma   90.00
#
_symmetry.space_group_name_H-M   'P 1'
#
loop_
_entity.id
_entity.type
_entity.pdbx_description
1 polymer ?
#
loop_
_entity_poly.entity_id
_entity_poly.type
_entity_poly.pdbx_seq_one_letter_code
_entity_poly.pdbx_strand_id
1 'polypeptide(L)'
;MGTNASLTLGQVLTVQNGTWNDGGQCDVETEPEKDPTKLETEPYYNILISGVVKQMQYESRKVYFLNITYLSELRRDGHPSKYREPGTPPDAPQDCSHWCLPGVPDTWNELLYAQLLSEKFGINKKFPERR
;
A
#
# COMPACT_ATOMS: atom_id res chain seq x y z
N MET A 1 -19.54 -24.56 3.78
CA MET A 1 -18.76 -24.02 4.90
C MET A 1 -17.94 -22.85 4.37
N GLY A 2 -18.33 -21.62 4.71
CA GLY A 2 -17.66 -20.42 4.22
C GLY A 2 -16.31 -20.26 4.92
N THR A 3 -15.23 -20.23 4.15
CA THR A 3 -13.90 -19.89 4.66
C THR A 3 -13.87 -18.38 4.86
N ASN A 4 -13.76 -17.92 6.11
CA ASN A 4 -13.55 -16.49 6.37
C ASN A 4 -12.13 -16.15 5.93
N ALA A 5 -11.99 -15.46 4.80
CA ALA A 5 -10.73 -14.92 4.35
C ALA A 5 -10.53 -13.54 4.99
N SER A 6 -9.36 -13.34 5.61
CA SER A 6 -8.96 -12.04 6.17
C SER A 6 -7.81 -11.48 5.35
N LEU A 7 -7.81 -10.17 5.15
CA LEU A 7 -6.77 -9.45 4.41
C LEU A 7 -6.15 -8.37 5.27
N THR A 8 -4.83 -8.23 5.15
CA THR A 8 -4.04 -7.19 5.82
C THR A 8 -3.29 -6.39 4.76
N LEU A 9 -3.26 -5.07 4.91
CA LEU A 9 -2.56 -4.13 4.02
C LEU A 9 -1.27 -3.63 4.70
N GLY A 10 -0.20 -3.50 3.91
CA GLY A 10 1.01 -2.77 4.31
C GLY A 10 0.95 -1.37 3.69
N GLN A 11 0.84 -0.32 4.50
CA GLN A 11 0.85 1.06 4.01
C GLN A 11 2.27 1.61 3.96
N VAL A 12 2.56 2.41 2.94
CA VAL A 12 3.82 3.13 2.78
C VAL A 12 3.62 4.59 3.15
N LEU A 13 4.63 5.15 3.81
CA LEU A 13 4.76 6.57 4.11
C LEU A 13 5.88 7.11 3.22
N THR A 14 5.58 8.05 2.31
CA THR A 14 6.60 8.58 1.41
C THR A 14 6.91 10.02 1.79
N VAL A 15 8.13 10.26 2.29
CA VAL A 15 8.54 11.57 2.78
C VAL A 15 9.92 11.89 2.24
N GLN A 16 10.09 13.08 1.68
CA GLN A 16 11.39 13.61 1.30
C GLN A 16 11.78 14.81 2.14
N ASN A 17 13.08 15.06 2.23
CA ASN A 17 13.65 16.26 2.84
C ASN A 17 13.17 16.54 4.28
N GLY A 18 12.95 15.48 5.06
CA GLY A 18 12.48 15.54 6.44
C GLY A 18 11.97 14.18 6.90
N THR A 19 11.33 14.13 8.06
CA THR A 19 10.57 12.94 8.50
C THR A 19 9.08 13.24 8.50
N TRP A 20 8.27 12.20 8.65
CA TRP A 20 6.82 12.33 8.72
C TRP A 20 6.33 13.28 9.83
N ASN A 21 7.13 13.47 10.88
CA ASN A 21 6.85 14.33 12.02
C ASN A 21 7.77 15.56 12.13
N ASP A 22 8.70 15.76 11.18
CA ASP A 22 9.68 16.85 11.23
C ASP A 22 9.95 17.38 9.81
N GLY A 23 9.01 18.18 9.29
CA GLY A 23 9.22 18.98 8.07
C GLY A 23 9.27 18.20 6.76
N GLY A 24 8.87 16.94 6.74
CA GLY A 24 8.77 16.12 5.54
C GLY A 24 7.90 16.71 4.42
N GLN A 25 8.34 16.55 3.18
CA GLN A 25 7.69 17.08 1.98
C GLN A 25 7.42 15.98 0.94
N CYS A 26 6.34 16.14 0.19
CA CYS A 26 5.93 15.28 -0.91
C CYS A 26 5.31 16.06 -2.09
N ASP A 27 5.20 17.40 -2.05
CA ASP A 27 4.74 18.20 -3.21
C ASP A 27 5.76 18.34 -4.34
N VAL A 28 6.99 17.89 -4.12
CA VAL A 28 8.03 17.85 -5.17
C VAL A 28 7.74 16.77 -6.22
N GLU A 29 6.99 15.73 -5.85
CA GLU A 29 6.61 14.64 -6.73
C GLU A 29 5.26 14.95 -7.39
N THR A 30 5.28 15.13 -8.71
CA THR A 30 4.08 15.48 -9.49
C THR A 30 3.75 14.44 -10.56
N GLU A 31 4.61 13.44 -10.71
CA GLU A 31 4.41 12.29 -11.58
C GLU A 31 4.79 11.00 -10.83
N PRO A 32 4.26 9.84 -11.26
CA PRO A 32 4.71 8.56 -10.76
C PRO A 32 6.23 8.38 -10.92
N GLU A 33 6.87 7.74 -9.94
CA GLU A 33 8.26 7.33 -10.05
C GLU A 33 8.40 6.28 -11.15
N LYS A 34 9.39 6.47 -12.02
CA LYS A 34 9.65 5.59 -13.17
C LYS A 34 10.97 4.83 -13.01
N ASP A 35 11.81 5.24 -12.06
CA ASP A 35 13.09 4.64 -11.77
C ASP A 35 13.01 3.68 -10.57
N PRO A 36 13.08 2.36 -10.79
CA PRO A 36 13.01 1.37 -9.72
C PRO A 36 14.15 1.48 -8.70
N THR A 37 15.26 2.13 -9.04
CA THR A 37 16.42 2.26 -8.14
C THR A 37 16.20 3.30 -7.04
N LYS A 38 15.22 4.18 -7.20
CA LYS A 38 14.84 5.19 -6.21
C LYS A 38 13.81 4.69 -5.20
N LEU A 39 13.37 3.44 -5.35
CA LEU A 39 12.42 2.81 -4.45
C LEU A 39 13.13 2.32 -3.20
N GLU A 40 12.44 2.45 -2.07
CA GLU A 40 12.88 1.99 -0.79
C GLU A 40 12.87 0.47 -0.72
N THR A 41 13.72 -0.05 0.15
CA THR A 41 13.74 -1.48 0.44
C THR A 41 12.45 -1.88 1.16
N GLU A 42 12.00 -3.12 0.93
CA GLU A 42 10.83 -3.68 1.59
C GLU A 42 10.86 -3.42 3.12
N PRO A 43 9.83 -2.76 3.68
CA PRO A 43 9.77 -2.48 5.10
C PRO A 43 9.87 -3.76 5.94
N TYR A 44 10.66 -3.72 7.00
CA TYR A 44 10.84 -4.85 7.92
C TYR A 44 9.50 -5.42 8.43
N TYR A 45 8.53 -4.54 8.70
CA TYR A 45 7.21 -4.94 9.16
C TYR A 45 6.43 -5.77 8.12
N ASN A 46 6.61 -5.53 6.83
CA ASN A 46 5.96 -6.34 5.80
C ASN A 46 6.55 -7.75 5.73
N ILE A 47 7.87 -7.89 5.94
CA ILE A 47 8.52 -9.20 6.05
C ILE A 47 7.95 -9.96 7.25
N LEU A 48 7.80 -9.30 8.40
CA LEU A 48 7.17 -9.88 9.58
C LEU A 48 5.71 -10.28 9.34
N ILE A 49 4.90 -9.38 8.78
CA ILE A 49 3.49 -9.64 8.47
C ILE A 49 3.37 -10.82 7.51
N SER A 50 4.18 -10.86 6.46
CA SER A 50 4.24 -11.99 5.52
C SER A 50 4.58 -13.30 6.24
N GLY A 51 5.56 -13.28 7.13
CA GLY A 51 5.92 -14.44 7.97
C GLY A 51 4.77 -14.93 8.85
N VAL A 52 4.07 -14.01 9.52
CA VAL A 52 2.91 -14.32 10.37
C VAL A 52 1.75 -14.85 9.52
N VAL A 53 1.44 -14.21 8.40
CA VAL A 53 0.36 -14.64 7.49
C VAL A 53 0.63 -16.03 6.93
N LYS A 54 1.89 -16.39 6.65
CA LYS A 54 2.28 -17.76 6.26
C LYS A 54 2.00 -18.77 7.37
N GLN A 55 2.23 -18.43 8.63
CA GLN A 55 1.91 -19.29 9.78
C GLN A 55 0.40 -19.40 10.05
N MET A 56 -0.38 -18.41 9.62
CA MET A 56 -1.85 -18.40 9.72
C MET A 56 -2.55 -19.21 8.64
N GLN A 57 -1.81 -19.85 7.73
CA GLN A 57 -2.37 -20.77 6.72
C GLN A 57 -2.73 -22.12 7.34
N TYR A 58 -3.72 -22.14 8.23
CA TYR A 58 -4.22 -23.36 8.86
C TYR A 58 -5.73 -23.57 8.61
N GLU A 59 -6.12 -24.83 8.49
CA GLU A 59 -7.52 -25.27 8.38
C GLU A 59 -8.31 -24.59 7.23
N SER A 60 -9.56 -24.18 7.53
CA SER A 60 -10.53 -23.59 6.60
C SER A 60 -10.48 -22.05 6.56
N ARG A 61 -9.42 -21.43 7.10
CA ARG A 61 -9.24 -19.97 7.08
C ARG A 61 -8.01 -19.62 6.27
N LYS A 62 -8.21 -18.93 5.14
CA LYS A 62 -7.13 -18.46 4.29
C LYS A 62 -6.92 -16.97 4.54
N VAL A 63 -5.76 -16.60 5.06
CA VAL A 63 -5.38 -15.19 5.22
C VAL A 63 -4.51 -14.80 4.04
N TYR A 64 -4.76 -13.63 3.44
CA TYR A 64 -3.97 -13.13 2.32
C TYR A 64 -3.30 -11.82 2.69
N PHE A 65 -2.00 -11.73 2.46
CA PHE A 65 -1.28 -10.47 2.56
C PHE A 65 -1.24 -9.82 1.18
N LEU A 66 -1.96 -8.72 1.02
CA LEU A 66 -1.92 -7.93 -0.21
C LEU A 66 -0.79 -6.91 -0.07
N ASN A 67 0.41 -7.28 -0.54
CA ASN A 67 1.55 -6.38 -0.50
C ASN A 67 1.41 -5.28 -1.56
N ILE A 68 0.88 -4.13 -1.14
CA ILE A 68 0.70 -2.93 -1.96
C ILE A 68 1.88 -1.95 -1.87
N THR A 69 2.97 -2.34 -1.21
CA THR A 69 4.07 -1.43 -0.87
C THR A 69 4.72 -0.85 -2.13
N TYR A 70 5.24 -1.74 -2.98
CA TYR A 70 5.95 -1.35 -4.20
C TYR A 70 5.09 -0.50 -5.15
N LEU A 71 3.82 -0.88 -5.36
CA LEU A 71 2.94 -0.16 -6.29
C LEU A 71 2.52 1.22 -5.74
N SER A 72 2.40 1.35 -4.41
CA SER A 72 2.06 2.62 -3.77
C SER A 72 3.26 3.55 -3.75
N GLU A 73 4.46 2.99 -3.59
CA GLU A 73 5.69 3.78 -3.59
C GLU A 73 6.02 4.40 -4.95
N LEU A 74 5.62 3.75 -6.05
CA LEU A 74 5.68 4.35 -7.39
C LEU A 74 4.80 5.60 -7.52
N ARG A 75 3.86 5.81 -6.61
CA ARG A 75 2.82 6.85 -6.72
C ARG A 75 2.99 7.96 -5.69
N ARG A 76 4.22 8.41 -5.45
CA ARG A 76 4.51 9.53 -4.52
C ARG A 76 3.72 10.82 -4.88
N ASP A 77 3.34 10.97 -6.15
CA ASP A 77 2.46 12.02 -6.67
C ASP A 77 1.01 11.98 -6.15
N GLY A 78 0.58 10.86 -5.58
CA GLY A 78 -0.79 10.62 -5.15
C GLY A 78 -1.17 11.20 -3.79
N HIS A 79 -0.25 11.88 -3.11
CA HIS A 79 -0.47 12.44 -1.77
C HIS A 79 -1.12 13.83 -1.83
N PRO A 80 -2.02 14.19 -0.88
CA PRO A 80 -2.59 15.53 -0.79
C PRO A 80 -1.53 16.61 -0.57
N SER A 81 -0.45 16.28 0.14
CA SER A 81 0.61 17.22 0.48
C SER A 81 0.05 18.48 1.16
N LYS A 82 0.22 19.66 0.58
CA LYS A 82 -0.31 20.94 1.08
C LYS A 82 -1.80 21.15 0.80
N TYR A 83 -2.41 20.34 -0.06
CA TYR A 83 -3.84 20.44 -0.41
C TYR A 83 -4.67 19.70 0.62
N ARG A 84 -4.81 20.33 1.79
CA ARG A 84 -5.51 19.78 2.95
C ARG A 84 -6.96 20.26 3.02
N GLU A 85 -7.67 19.72 3.99
CA GLU A 85 -9.06 20.05 4.27
C GLU A 85 -9.28 21.57 4.51
N PRO A 86 -10.47 22.10 4.21
CA PRO A 86 -10.77 23.50 4.47
C PRO A 86 -10.55 23.89 5.93
N GLY A 87 -9.80 24.97 6.17
CA GLY A 87 -9.48 25.45 7.53
C GLY A 87 -8.11 25.03 8.04
N THR A 88 -7.37 24.20 7.29
CA THR A 88 -5.97 23.91 7.62
C THR A 88 -5.10 25.17 7.44
N PRO A 89 -4.27 25.54 8.44
CA PRO A 89 -3.33 26.66 8.33
C PRO A 89 -2.33 26.50 7.17
N PRO A 90 -1.91 27.59 6.50
CA PRO A 90 -0.93 27.51 5.41
C PRO A 90 0.45 26.97 5.80
N ASP A 91 0.80 27.03 7.08
CA ASP A 91 2.04 26.56 7.68
C ASP A 91 1.92 25.14 8.27
N ALA A 92 0.76 24.49 8.14
CA ALA A 92 0.59 23.12 8.58
C ALA A 92 1.52 22.17 7.80
N PRO A 93 2.05 21.12 8.44
CA PRO A 93 2.84 20.10 7.76
C PRO A 93 2.07 19.44 6.60
N GLN A 94 2.81 19.09 5.54
CA GLN A 94 2.26 18.39 4.39
C GLN A 94 1.71 17.02 4.80
N ASP A 95 0.60 16.63 4.18
CA ASP A 95 0.04 15.29 4.33
C ASP A 95 0.64 14.33 3.30
N CYS A 96 1.65 13.56 3.72
CA CYS A 96 2.31 12.55 2.91
C CYS A 96 1.99 11.11 3.35
N SER A 97 0.99 10.94 4.23
CA SER A 97 0.56 9.64 4.73
C SER A 97 -0.80 9.22 4.16
N HIS A 98 -1.65 10.19 3.81
CA HIS A 98 -2.93 9.96 3.15
C HIS A 98 -2.83 10.05 1.64
N TRP A 99 -3.91 9.68 0.96
CA TRP A 99 -3.98 9.65 -0.50
C TRP A 99 -5.12 10.53 -1.01
N CYS A 100 -4.89 11.21 -2.12
CA CYS A 100 -5.95 11.86 -2.86
C CYS A 100 -6.95 10.83 -3.40
N LEU A 101 -8.21 11.24 -3.52
CA LEU A 101 -9.27 10.50 -4.19
C LEU A 101 -9.88 11.35 -5.31
N PRO A 102 -10.11 10.79 -6.51
CA PRO A 102 -9.70 9.44 -6.95
C PRO A 102 -8.17 9.28 -7.02
N GLY A 103 -7.66 8.06 -6.81
CA GLY A 103 -6.21 7.84 -6.71
C GLY A 103 -5.77 6.43 -6.34
N VAL A 104 -4.64 6.34 -5.65
CA VAL A 104 -3.96 5.08 -5.32
C VAL A 104 -4.86 4.07 -4.56
N PRO A 105 -5.72 4.49 -3.61
CA PRO A 105 -6.64 3.57 -2.94
C PRO A 105 -7.64 2.88 -3.89
N ASP A 106 -7.95 3.49 -5.03
CA ASP A 106 -8.83 2.88 -6.03
C ASP A 106 -8.15 1.65 -6.65
N THR A 107 -6.85 1.72 -6.97
CA THR A 107 -6.07 0.57 -7.43
C THR A 107 -5.99 -0.53 -6.36
N TRP A 108 -5.86 -0.17 -5.08
CA TRP A 108 -5.89 -1.17 -4.00
C TRP A 108 -7.23 -1.91 -3.96
N ASN A 109 -8.33 -1.20 -4.13
CA ASN A 109 -9.67 -1.77 -4.19
C ASN A 109 -9.84 -2.70 -5.41
N GLU A 110 -9.30 -2.34 -6.57
CA GLU A 110 -9.30 -3.22 -7.75
C GLU A 110 -8.52 -4.51 -7.53
N LEU A 111 -7.32 -4.42 -6.91
CA LEU A 111 -6.50 -5.60 -6.58
C LEU A 111 -7.19 -6.49 -5.54
N LEU A 112 -7.79 -5.89 -4.52
CA LEU A 112 -8.59 -6.58 -3.54
C LEU A 112 -9.77 -7.30 -4.20
N TYR A 113 -10.52 -6.61 -5.05
CA TYR A 113 -11.65 -7.18 -5.77
C TYR A 113 -11.22 -8.36 -6.66
N ALA A 114 -10.13 -8.21 -7.41
CA ALA A 114 -9.55 -9.27 -8.23
C ALA A 114 -9.16 -10.49 -7.38
N GLN A 115 -8.56 -10.29 -6.21
CA GLN A 115 -8.19 -11.38 -5.30
C GLN A 115 -9.44 -12.13 -4.78
N LEU A 116 -10.49 -11.40 -4.37
CA LEU A 116 -11.74 -12.00 -3.92
C LEU A 116 -12.44 -12.80 -5.02
N LEU A 117 -12.43 -12.31 -6.25
CA LEU A 117 -12.94 -13.04 -7.41
C LEU A 117 -12.11 -14.30 -7.67
N SER A 118 -10.78 -14.20 -7.66
CA SER A 118 -9.90 -15.33 -7.91
C SER A 118 -10.12 -16.47 -6.90
N GLU A 119 -10.35 -16.14 -5.63
CA GLU A 119 -10.70 -17.14 -4.61
C GLU A 119 -12.07 -17.77 -4.84
N LYS A 120 -13.08 -16.96 -5.17
CA LYS A 120 -14.44 -17.47 -5.44
C LYS A 120 -14.50 -18.39 -6.66
N PHE A 121 -13.70 -18.08 -7.70
CA PHE A 121 -13.69 -18.83 -8.95
C PHE A 121 -12.54 -19.84 -9.07
N GLY A 122 -11.67 -19.95 -8.07
CA GLY A 122 -10.59 -20.95 -8.01
C GLY A 122 -9.49 -20.77 -9.06
N ILE A 123 -9.26 -19.53 -9.54
CA ILE A 123 -8.33 -19.23 -10.64
C ILE A 123 -6.86 -19.36 -10.18
N ASN A 124 -6.58 -19.21 -8.88
CA ASN A 124 -5.23 -19.20 -8.29
C ASN A 124 -4.55 -20.57 -8.07
N LYS A 125 -4.89 -21.64 -8.79
CA LYS A 125 -4.15 -22.92 -8.64
C LYS A 125 -2.72 -22.91 -9.21
N LYS A 126 -2.25 -21.84 -9.87
CA LYS A 126 -0.87 -21.70 -10.35
C LYS A 126 -0.41 -20.24 -10.44
N PHE A 127 0.05 -19.65 -9.35
CA PHE A 127 1.06 -18.59 -9.44
C PHE A 127 2.36 -19.14 -8.84
N PRO A 128 3.38 -19.47 -9.65
CA PRO A 128 4.67 -19.89 -9.12
C PRO A 128 5.31 -18.69 -8.40
N GLU A 129 5.76 -18.90 -7.17
CA GLU A 129 6.65 -17.97 -6.46
C GLU A 129 7.84 -17.66 -7.37
N ARG A 130 8.04 -16.38 -7.69
CA ARG A 130 9.27 -15.95 -8.36
C ARG A 130 10.42 -16.09 -7.35
N ARG A 131 11.36 -16.94 -7.73
CA ARG A 131 12.62 -17.24 -7.06
C ARG A 131 13.53 -16.03 -7.05
#